data_AF-A0AAP0BC19-F1
#
_entry.id   AF-A0AAP0BC19-F1
#
_cell.length_a   1.000
_cell.length_b   1.000
_cell.length_c   1.000
_cell.angle_alpha   90.00
_cell.angle_beta   90.00
_cell.angle_gamma   90.00
#
_symmetry.space_group_name_H-M   'P 1'
#
loop_
_entity.id
_entity.type
_entity.pdbx_description
1 polymer ?
#
loop_
_entity_poly.entity_id
_entity_poly.type
_entity_poly.pdbx_seq_one_letter_code
_entity_poly.pdbx_strand_id
1 'polypeptide(L)'
;MAFKAHNALLLSVISALLLFNSNAAARQLNMSPPSEYDDGVEEMKDVKHNMEVQELGRFTLKEANKKVTKSSAKMTFGEVVSAKRWPVTNGVRYFFVISSVKGGKIEGSFLGYLVIRNYSNERIPMSWEFQPTP
;
A
#
# COMPACT_ATOMS: atom_id res chain seq x y z
N MET A 1 -14.48 -13.24 -59.26
CA MET A 1 -15.10 -12.74 -58.00
C MET A 1 -14.37 -13.39 -56.83
N ALA A 2 -13.33 -12.75 -56.30
CA ALA A 2 -12.46 -13.34 -55.27
C ALA A 2 -12.14 -12.29 -54.21
N PHE A 3 -13.09 -12.04 -53.32
CA PHE A 3 -12.88 -11.24 -52.10
C PHE A 3 -13.92 -11.69 -51.09
N LYS A 4 -13.62 -12.73 -50.29
CA LYS A 4 -14.44 -13.00 -49.09
C LYS A 4 -13.79 -13.90 -48.02
N ALA A 5 -12.69 -14.60 -48.30
CA ALA A 5 -12.10 -15.51 -47.31
C ALA A 5 -10.90 -14.96 -46.52
N HIS A 6 -10.24 -13.88 -46.96
CA HIS A 6 -9.00 -13.41 -46.32
C HIS A 6 -9.21 -12.42 -45.15
N ASN A 7 -10.37 -11.77 -45.04
CA ASN A 7 -10.57 -10.70 -44.04
C ASN A 7 -11.13 -11.18 -42.69
N ALA A 8 -11.71 -12.38 -42.62
CA ALA A 8 -12.25 -12.92 -41.37
C ALA A 8 -11.16 -13.47 -40.43
N LEU A 9 -10.05 -13.94 -40.99
CA LEU A 9 -8.92 -14.50 -40.24
C LEU A 9 -8.01 -13.40 -39.65
N LEU A 10 -7.94 -12.23 -40.30
CA LEU A 10 -7.16 -11.08 -39.80
C LEU A 10 -7.82 -10.37 -38.61
N LEU A 11 -9.16 -10.37 -38.53
CA LEU A 11 -9.88 -9.75 -37.41
C LEU A 11 -9.88 -10.61 -36.14
N SER A 12 -9.81 -11.94 -36.24
CA SER A 12 -9.75 -12.82 -35.06
C SER A 12 -8.39 -12.77 -34.35
N VAL A 13 -7.30 -12.60 -35.11
CA VAL A 13 -5.94 -12.49 -34.54
C VAL A 13 -5.76 -11.17 -33.77
N ILE A 14 -6.36 -10.08 -34.24
CA ILE A 14 -6.30 -8.78 -33.54
C ILE A 14 -7.13 -8.79 -32.25
N SER A 15 -8.29 -9.46 -32.22
CA SER A 15 -9.07 -9.64 -30.98
C SER A 15 -8.34 -10.51 -29.95
N ALA A 16 -7.59 -11.52 -30.38
CA ALA A 16 -6.81 -12.36 -29.47
C ALA A 16 -5.59 -11.61 -28.88
N LEU A 17 -4.98 -10.68 -29.63
CA LEU A 17 -3.83 -9.89 -29.17
C LEU A 17 -4.20 -8.78 -28.17
N LEU A 18 -5.47 -8.35 -28.13
CA LEU A 18 -5.94 -7.36 -27.13
C LEU A 18 -6.33 -7.98 -25.78
N LEU A 19 -6.42 -9.31 -25.68
CA LEU A 19 -6.72 -10.00 -24.42
C LEU A 19 -5.46 -10.37 -23.60
N PHE A 20 -4.25 -10.16 -24.13
CA PHE A 20 -3.00 -10.45 -23.42
C PHE A 20 -2.29 -9.23 -22.82
N ASN A 21 -2.83 -8.02 -22.99
CA ASN A 21 -2.24 -6.78 -22.44
C ASN A 21 -3.04 -6.16 -21.30
N SER A 22 -3.78 -6.98 -20.54
CA SER A 22 -4.24 -6.63 -19.21
C SER A 22 -3.27 -7.09 -18.11
N ASN A 23 -1.99 -7.30 -18.45
CA ASN A 23 -0.93 -6.91 -17.52
C ASN A 23 -0.73 -5.40 -17.65
N ALA A 24 -1.74 -4.64 -17.22
CA ALA A 24 -1.41 -3.57 -16.31
C ALA A 24 -0.80 -4.28 -15.10
N ALA A 25 0.49 -4.66 -15.23
CA ALA A 25 1.38 -4.72 -14.11
C ALA A 25 1.26 -3.30 -13.56
N ALA A 26 0.30 -3.15 -12.63
CA ALA A 26 0.34 -2.09 -11.65
C ALA A 26 1.80 -2.09 -11.27
N ARG A 27 2.53 -1.03 -11.64
CA ARG A 27 3.88 -0.82 -11.17
C ARG A 27 3.73 -0.97 -9.67
N GLN A 28 4.11 -2.13 -9.13
CA GLN A 28 4.36 -2.29 -7.72
C GLN A 28 5.54 -1.37 -7.54
N LEU A 29 5.26 -0.11 -7.19
CA LEU A 29 6.23 0.74 -6.58
C LEU A 29 6.55 -0.02 -5.30
N ASN A 30 7.58 -0.88 -5.33
CA ASN A 30 8.09 -1.53 -4.15
C ASN A 30 8.35 -0.40 -3.18
N MET A 31 7.48 -0.29 -2.19
CA MET A 31 7.54 0.77 -1.22
C MET A 31 8.75 0.47 -0.36
N SER A 32 9.89 1.02 -0.74
CA SER A 32 11.11 0.84 0.03
C SER A 32 10.91 1.54 1.37
N PRO A 33 11.10 0.84 2.50
CA PRO A 33 11.20 1.50 3.79
C PRO A 33 12.29 2.57 3.71
N PRO A 34 12.19 3.67 4.47
CA PRO A 34 13.26 4.65 4.52
C PRO A 34 14.55 3.94 4.99
N SER A 35 15.66 4.24 4.31
CA SER A 35 16.98 3.74 4.71
C SER A 35 17.28 4.17 6.14
N GLU A 36 17.83 3.25 6.92
CA GLU A 36 18.22 3.51 8.31
C GLU A 36 19.26 4.64 8.45
N TYR A 37 20.01 4.92 7.38
CA TYR A 37 21.10 5.91 7.34
C TYR A 37 20.70 7.30 6.84
N ASP A 38 19.40 7.58 6.66
CA ASP A 38 18.98 8.92 6.26
C ASP A 38 18.92 9.84 7.48
N ASP A 39 19.62 10.98 7.41
CA ASP A 39 19.75 11.91 8.53
C ASP A 39 18.35 12.36 9.01
N GLY A 40 18.04 12.05 10.27
CA GLY A 40 16.76 12.42 10.90
C GLY A 40 15.68 11.34 10.87
N VAL A 41 15.95 10.14 10.32
CA VAL A 41 15.08 8.97 10.50
C VAL A 41 15.29 8.37 11.89
N GLU A 42 14.25 8.44 12.71
CA GLU A 42 14.20 7.81 14.02
C GLU A 42 13.38 6.51 13.95
N GLU A 43 13.99 5.40 14.36
CA GLU A 43 13.28 4.15 14.61
C GLU A 43 12.64 4.17 16.01
N MET A 44 11.35 3.88 16.07
CA MET A 44 10.60 3.89 17.32
C MET A 44 10.79 2.58 18.06
N LYS A 45 11.38 2.62 19.26
CA LYS A 45 11.79 1.40 19.99
C LYS A 45 10.63 0.63 20.62
N ASP A 46 9.65 1.31 21.20
CA ASP A 46 8.49 0.67 21.87
C ASP A 46 7.21 0.89 21.08
N VAL A 47 7.12 0.27 19.91
CA VAL A 47 5.95 0.41 19.03
C VAL A 47 4.71 -0.25 19.63
N LYS A 48 4.90 -1.40 20.31
CA LYS A 48 3.81 -2.24 20.77
C LYS A 48 2.97 -1.59 21.87
N HIS A 49 3.62 -0.92 22.83
CA HIS A 49 2.92 -0.28 23.95
C HIS A 49 2.68 1.22 23.72
N ASN A 50 3.23 1.81 22.66
CA ASN A 50 2.96 3.19 22.29
C ASN A 50 1.57 3.31 21.63
N MET A 51 0.58 3.68 22.45
CA MET A 51 -0.81 3.84 22.02
C MET A 51 -0.96 4.83 20.86
N GLU A 52 -0.24 5.95 20.87
CA GLU A 52 -0.31 6.94 19.80
C GLU A 52 0.13 6.33 18.46
N VAL A 53 1.23 5.58 18.46
CA VAL A 53 1.73 4.90 17.25
C VAL A 53 0.73 3.85 16.76
N GLN A 54 0.15 3.07 17.67
CA GLN A 54 -0.89 2.10 17.31
C GLN A 54 -2.12 2.78 16.69
N GLU A 55 -2.55 3.91 17.23
CA GLU A 55 -3.68 4.69 16.71
C GLU A 55 -3.38 5.31 15.34
N LEU A 56 -2.18 5.86 15.14
CA LEU A 56 -1.74 6.41 13.85
C LEU A 56 -1.62 5.33 12.78
N GLY A 57 -1.09 4.16 13.13
CA GLY A 57 -1.06 3.00 12.23
C GLY A 57 -2.46 2.55 11.85
N ARG A 58 -3.36 2.41 12.83
CA ARG A 58 -4.76 2.03 12.60
C ARG A 58 -5.49 3.03 11.71
N PHE A 59 -5.28 4.32 11.93
CA PHE A 59 -5.81 5.39 11.09
C PHE A 59 -5.32 5.23 9.65
N THR A 60 -4.01 5.06 9.45
CA THR A 60 -3.39 4.93 8.12
C THR A 60 -4.01 3.76 7.33
N LEU A 61 -4.12 2.58 7.95
CA LEU A 61 -4.72 1.40 7.33
C LEU A 61 -6.21 1.61 7.05
N LYS A 62 -6.96 2.24 7.96
CA LYS A 62 -8.39 2.53 7.77
C LYS A 62 -8.61 3.44 6.56
N GLU A 63 -7.82 4.50 6.41
CA GLU A 63 -7.93 5.41 5.26
C GLU A 63 -7.52 4.73 3.95
N ALA A 64 -6.49 3.88 3.97
CA ALA A 64 -6.13 3.06 2.82
C ALA A 64 -7.28 2.12 2.40
N ASN A 65 -7.92 1.45 3.36
CA ASN A 65 -9.06 0.56 3.12
C ASN A 65 -10.29 1.25 2.53
N LYS A 66 -10.48 2.56 2.73
CA LYS A 66 -11.56 3.33 2.08
C LYS A 66 -11.39 3.36 0.55
N LYS A 67 -10.14 3.29 0.08
CA LYS A 67 -9.80 3.30 -1.36
C LYS A 67 -9.84 1.91 -1.99
N VAL A 68 -10.02 0.85 -1.18
CA VAL A 68 -10.15 -0.53 -1.66
C VAL A 68 -11.62 -0.85 -1.92
N THR A 69 -11.95 -1.12 -3.19
CA THR A 69 -13.33 -1.37 -3.64
C THR A 69 -13.82 -2.79 -3.32
N LYS A 70 -12.93 -3.80 -3.40
CA LYS A 70 -13.26 -5.19 -3.10
C LYS A 70 -13.16 -5.43 -1.59
N SER A 71 -14.28 -5.72 -0.93
CA SER A 71 -14.29 -6.02 0.51
C SER A 71 -13.35 -7.16 0.92
N SER A 72 -13.17 -8.17 0.05
CA SER A 72 -12.25 -9.29 0.30
C SER A 72 -10.77 -8.89 0.34
N ALA A 73 -10.41 -7.75 -0.25
CA ALA A 73 -9.06 -7.19 -0.28
C ALA A 73 -8.83 -6.13 0.81
N LYS A 74 -9.84 -5.81 1.63
CA LYS A 74 -9.66 -4.94 2.79
C LYS A 74 -8.87 -5.69 3.85
N MET A 75 -7.85 -5.02 4.36
CA MET A 75 -6.98 -5.54 5.40
C MET A 75 -7.62 -5.30 6.76
N THR A 76 -7.47 -6.24 7.69
CA THR A 76 -7.85 -6.03 9.09
C THR A 76 -6.60 -5.74 9.90
N PHE A 77 -6.68 -4.71 10.75
CA PHE A 77 -5.58 -4.29 11.61
C PHE A 77 -5.30 -5.34 12.69
N GLY A 78 -4.06 -5.81 12.80
CA GLY A 78 -3.54 -6.55 13.94
C GLY A 78 -2.88 -5.61 14.95
N GLU A 79 -1.61 -5.30 14.74
CA GLU A 79 -0.82 -4.32 15.48
C GLU A 79 0.22 -3.64 14.58
N VAL A 80 0.71 -2.47 14.97
CA VAL A 80 1.93 -1.90 14.38
C VAL A 80 3.11 -2.68 14.95
N VAL A 81 3.93 -3.26 14.07
CA VAL A 81 5.09 -4.11 14.43
C VAL A 81 6.42 -3.37 14.29
N SER A 82 6.46 -2.32 13.46
CA SER A 82 7.60 -1.41 13.33
C SER A 82 7.11 -0.03 12.92
N ALA A 83 7.77 1.01 13.39
CA ALA A 83 7.49 2.38 13.01
C ALA A 83 8.79 3.19 12.92
N LYS A 84 8.88 4.03 11.90
CA LYS A 84 9.95 5.03 11.73
C LYS A 84 9.33 6.41 11.55
N ARG A 85 10.00 7.47 11.99
CA ARG A 85 9.57 8.86 11.77
C ARG A 85 10.72 9.79 11.42
N TRP A 86 10.46 10.83 10.64
CA TRP A 86 11.43 11.89 10.35
C TRP A 86 10.72 13.23 10.12
N PRO A 87 11.41 14.35 10.38
CA PRO A 87 10.91 15.67 10.05
C PRO A 87 10.69 15.84 8.53
N VAL A 88 9.67 16.61 8.17
CA VAL A 88 9.47 17.15 6.82
C VAL A 88 9.20 18.65 6.93
N THR A 89 9.28 19.40 5.83
CA THR A 89 9.23 20.89 5.81
C THR A 89 8.13 21.52 6.67
N ASN A 90 6.98 20.86 6.87
CA ASN A 90 5.87 21.36 7.69
C ASN A 90 5.19 20.29 8.55
N GLY A 91 5.94 19.30 9.03
CA GLY A 91 5.34 18.19 9.75
C GLY A 91 6.31 17.08 10.12
N VAL A 92 5.73 15.94 10.48
CA VAL A 92 6.45 14.69 10.71
C VAL A 92 5.88 13.65 9.78
N ARG A 93 6.76 12.94 9.06
CA ARG A 93 6.38 11.77 8.29
C ARG A 93 6.63 10.52 9.11
N TYR A 94 5.69 9.60 9.06
CA TYR A 94 5.75 8.28 9.65
C TYR A 94 5.75 7.23 8.55
N PHE A 95 6.47 6.14 8.79
CA PHE A 95 6.36 4.87 8.09
C PHE A 95 5.96 3.81 9.09
N PHE A 96 4.95 3.01 8.75
CA PHE A 96 4.44 1.92 9.58
C PHE A 96 4.57 0.60 8.85
N VAL A 97 4.99 -0.43 9.57
CA VAL A 97 4.75 -1.84 9.23
C VAL A 97 3.67 -2.34 10.18
N ILE A 98 2.57 -2.83 9.63
CA ILE A 98 1.38 -3.24 10.38
C ILE A 98 1.05 -4.67 10.02
N SER A 99 0.96 -5.57 11.00
CA SER A 99 0.48 -6.92 10.75
C SER A 99 -0.99 -6.88 10.35
N SER A 100 -1.38 -7.59 9.28
CA SER A 100 -2.78 -7.78 8.91
C SER A 100 -3.26 -9.17 9.29
N VAL A 101 -4.46 -9.27 9.86
CA VAL A 101 -4.99 -10.53 10.42
C VAL A 101 -6.37 -10.84 9.85
N LYS A 102 -6.63 -12.06 9.39
CA LYS A 102 -7.97 -12.52 8.99
C LYS A 102 -8.21 -13.93 9.49
N GLY A 103 -9.41 -14.19 10.00
CA GLY A 103 -9.73 -15.49 10.61
C GLY A 103 -8.78 -15.89 11.75
N GLY A 104 -8.22 -14.91 12.47
CA GLY A 104 -7.27 -15.15 13.57
C GLY A 104 -5.84 -15.48 13.13
N LYS A 105 -5.50 -15.42 11.84
CA LYS A 105 -4.16 -15.69 11.31
C LYS A 105 -3.56 -14.43 10.66
N ILE A 106 -2.24 -14.27 10.76
CA ILE A 106 -1.51 -13.20 10.07
C ILE A 106 -1.49 -13.51 8.56
N GLU A 107 -2.11 -12.65 7.77
CA GLU A 107 -2.19 -12.78 6.31
C GLU A 107 -1.10 -12.00 5.57
N GLY A 108 -0.43 -11.08 6.26
CA GLY A 108 0.68 -10.32 5.69
C GLY A 108 0.96 -9.05 6.48
N SER A 109 1.72 -8.16 5.85
CA SER A 109 2.08 -6.84 6.37
C SER A 109 1.55 -5.74 5.48
N PHE A 110 0.93 -4.74 6.08
CA PHE A 110 0.66 -3.46 5.44
C PHE A 110 1.81 -2.50 5.74
N LEU A 111 2.40 -1.92 4.70
CA LEU A 111 3.41 -0.88 4.77
C LEU A 111 2.72 0.43 4.42
N GLY A 112 2.81 1.46 5.26
CA GLY A 112 2.10 2.72 5.01
C GLY A 112 2.86 3.98 5.45
N TYR A 113 2.78 5.02 4.64
CA TYR A 113 3.29 6.35 4.97
C TYR A 113 2.16 7.29 5.39
N LEU A 114 2.41 8.05 6.45
CA LEU A 114 1.52 9.08 6.96
C LEU A 114 2.31 10.38 7.17
N VAL A 115 1.73 11.53 6.82
CA VAL A 115 2.27 12.84 7.23
C VAL A 115 1.30 13.50 8.21
N ILE A 116 1.83 14.01 9.32
CA ILE A 116 1.10 14.87 10.26
C ILE A 116 1.63 16.29 10.12
N ARG A 117 0.76 17.25 9.81
CA ARG A 117 1.14 18.68 9.72
C ARG A 117 1.16 19.34 11.09
N ASN A 118 2.22 20.10 11.40
CA ASN A 118 2.42 20.70 12.73
C ASN A 118 1.32 21.69 13.14
N TYR A 119 0.81 22.51 12.22
CA TYR A 119 -0.11 23.61 12.57
C TYR A 119 -1.59 23.24 12.53
N SER A 120 -1.95 22.23 11.76
CA SER A 120 -3.35 21.82 11.57
C SER A 120 -3.69 20.48 12.23
N ASN A 121 -2.67 19.73 12.69
CA ASN A 121 -2.80 18.32 13.09
C ASN A 121 -3.47 17.44 12.01
N GLU A 122 -3.43 17.90 10.76
CA GLU A 122 -3.99 17.17 9.62
C GLU A 122 -3.16 15.92 9.38
N ARG A 123 -3.85 14.77 9.25
CA ARG A 123 -3.26 13.45 9.04
C ARG A 123 -3.48 13.04 7.58
N ILE A 124 -2.41 12.92 6.81
CA ILE A 124 -2.43 12.71 5.36
C ILE A 124 -1.78 11.35 5.03
N PRO A 125 -2.57 10.30 4.74
CA PRO A 125 -2.06 9.03 4.24
C PRO A 125 -1.49 9.24 2.83
N MET A 126 -0.22 8.90 2.64
CA MET A 126 0.50 9.22 1.40
C MET A 126 0.46 8.05 0.41
N SER A 127 1.09 6.94 0.76
CA SER A 127 1.16 5.73 -0.04
C SER A 127 1.20 4.51 0.88
N TRP A 128 0.84 3.36 0.33
CA TRP A 128 0.86 2.10 1.05
C TRP A 128 1.02 0.92 0.11
N GLU A 129 1.47 -0.19 0.67
CA GLU A 129 1.61 -1.48 0.02
C GLU A 129 1.16 -2.60 0.96
N PHE A 130 0.61 -3.67 0.40
CA PHE A 130 0.36 -4.90 1.14
C PHE A 130 1.32 -5.99 0.67
N GLN A 131 2.01 -6.61 1.62
CA GLN A 131 2.93 -7.71 1.43
C GLN A 131 2.33 -8.97 2.08
N PRO A 132 1.75 -9.90 1.31
CA PRO A 132 1.18 -11.12 1.88
C PRO A 132 2.25 -11.97 2.57
N THR A 133 1.87 -12.72 3.61
CA THR A 133 2.73 -13.78 4.15
C THR A 133 2.97 -14.83 3.07
N PRO A 134 4.19 -15.39 2.92
CA PRO A 134 4.47 -16.45 1.96
C PRO A 134 3.58 -17.69 2.11
#